data_AF-A0A6A6ER26-F1
#
_entry.id   AF-A0A6A6ER26-F1
#
_cell.length_a   1.000
_cell.length_b   1.000
_cell.length_c   1.000
_cell.angle_alpha   90.00
_cell.angle_beta   90.00
_cell.angle_gamma   90.00
#
_symmetry.space_group_name_H-M   'P 1'
#
loop_
_entity.id
_entity.type
_entity.pdbx_description
1 polymer ?
#
loop_
_entity_poly.entity_id
_entity_poly.type
_entity_poly.pdbx_seq_one_letter_code
_entity_poly.pdbx_strand_id
1 'polypeptide(L)'
;MSLLDQTTRERMSILFIRNFTIPLTLASLDSSSTHCSICAERFGEYDPNSPDPVADHTRPEWAVRIDMDIYGSGRCHHVFGVRCLHLHLRSPGAWHNKCPMCRDTWFAVFANPVAYMLPMGSVQTEMRTRMEDNDASTRESDTGGRLSSRGRLHRSIGFIQQMLREFDIDDRDAEMRFRVAEAEMALERAWRRLEEAREENGEDA
;
A
#
# COMPACT_ATOMS: atom_id res chain seq x y z
N MET A 1 6.95 10.82 25.67
CA MET A 1 6.22 10.85 24.39
C MET A 1 5.46 12.16 24.33
N SER A 2 5.65 12.98 23.30
CA SER A 2 4.99 14.29 23.21
C SER A 2 3.53 14.11 22.74
N LEU A 3 2.63 14.97 23.17
CA LEU A 3 1.21 14.92 22.77
C LEU A 3 1.02 15.11 21.25
N LEU A 4 1.96 15.78 20.57
CA LEU A 4 2.01 15.94 19.11
C LEU A 4 2.20 14.62 18.35
N ASP A 5 2.87 13.65 18.99
CA ASP A 5 3.10 12.31 18.41
C ASP A 5 1.80 11.48 18.40
N GLN A 6 0.96 11.65 19.42
CA GLN A 6 -0.27 10.87 19.56
C GLN A 6 -1.34 11.29 18.56
N THR A 7 -1.53 12.59 18.33
CA THR A 7 -2.50 13.11 17.36
C THR A 7 -2.12 12.75 15.92
N THR A 8 -0.81 12.82 15.60
CA THR A 8 -0.30 12.41 14.29
C THR A 8 -0.55 10.93 14.04
N ARG A 9 -0.25 10.09 15.05
CA ARG A 9 -0.51 8.64 14.98
C ARG A 9 -1.99 8.30 14.83
N GLU A 10 -2.88 9.04 15.50
CA GLU A 10 -4.32 8.87 15.37
C GLU A 10 -4.81 9.18 13.97
N ARG A 11 -4.40 10.33 13.42
CA ARG A 11 -4.74 10.71 12.04
C ARG A 11 -4.23 9.68 11.04
N MET A 12 -2.97 9.26 11.15
CA MET A 12 -2.41 8.25 10.25
C MET A 12 -3.17 6.92 10.34
N SER A 13 -3.63 6.50 11.53
CA SER A 13 -4.38 5.25 11.68
C SER A 13 -5.76 5.28 11.01
N ILE A 14 -6.45 6.42 11.05
CA ILE A 14 -7.77 6.60 10.41
C ILE A 14 -7.60 6.60 8.89
N LEU A 15 -6.63 7.36 8.39
CA LEU A 15 -6.29 7.38 6.96
C LEU A 15 -5.86 6.01 6.47
N PHE A 16 -5.12 5.26 7.28
CA PHE A 16 -4.71 3.91 6.94
C PHE A 16 -5.93 3.02 6.73
N ILE A 17 -6.89 2.98 7.66
CA ILE A 17 -8.10 2.16 7.48
C ILE A 17 -8.85 2.56 6.23
N ARG A 18 -9.04 3.86 6.02
CA ARG A 18 -9.81 4.35 4.88
C ARG A 18 -9.18 4.01 3.52
N ASN A 19 -7.86 3.98 3.45
CA ASN A 19 -7.12 3.72 2.21
C ASN A 19 -6.75 2.25 2.00
N PHE A 20 -6.68 1.45 3.07
CA PHE A 20 -6.20 0.06 3.00
C PHE A 20 -7.26 -0.98 3.38
N THR A 21 -8.50 -0.56 3.61
CA THR A 21 -9.60 -1.49 3.83
C THR A 21 -10.72 -1.29 2.83
N ILE A 22 -11.33 -2.40 2.44
CA ILE A 22 -12.52 -2.46 1.60
C ILE A 22 -13.70 -2.74 2.54
N PRO A 23 -14.66 -1.81 2.67
CA PRO A 23 -15.89 -2.09 3.39
C PRO A 23 -16.70 -3.17 2.66
N LEU A 24 -17.30 -4.08 3.42
CA LEU A 24 -18.12 -5.17 2.91
C LEU A 24 -19.56 -5.00 3.41
N THR A 25 -20.53 -5.19 2.53
CA THR A 25 -21.95 -5.24 2.88
C THR A 25 -22.29 -6.61 3.47
N LEU A 26 -23.32 -6.72 4.31
CA LEU A 26 -23.68 -8.02 4.89
C LEU A 26 -24.09 -9.05 3.83
N ALA A 27 -24.63 -8.57 2.70
CA ALA A 27 -25.01 -9.41 1.57
C ALA A 27 -23.82 -10.03 0.83
N SER A 28 -22.61 -9.46 0.94
CA SER A 28 -21.41 -9.99 0.27
C SER A 28 -20.62 -10.99 1.14
N LEU A 29 -21.01 -11.17 2.40
CA LEU A 29 -20.37 -12.08 3.34
C LEU A 29 -20.95 -13.49 3.23
N ASP A 30 -20.09 -14.48 3.41
CA ASP A 30 -20.54 -15.86 3.62
C ASP A 30 -21.33 -15.93 4.93
N SER A 31 -22.33 -16.80 5.00
CA SER A 31 -23.18 -16.99 6.20
C SER A 31 -22.38 -17.32 7.47
N SER A 32 -21.22 -17.97 7.31
CA SER A 32 -20.28 -18.29 8.38
C SER A 32 -19.40 -17.12 8.85
N SER A 33 -19.34 -16.03 8.09
CA SER A 33 -18.46 -14.87 8.32
C SER A 33 -19.22 -13.62 8.76
N THR A 34 -20.40 -13.79 9.35
CA THR A 34 -21.27 -12.69 9.81
C THR A 34 -20.87 -12.09 11.16
N HIS A 35 -19.81 -12.61 11.78
CA HIS A 35 -19.30 -12.19 13.09
C HIS A 35 -17.82 -11.81 13.00
N CYS A 36 -17.42 -10.84 13.81
CA CYS A 36 -16.03 -10.45 13.94
C CYS A 36 -15.21 -11.56 14.57
N SER A 37 -14.11 -11.95 13.93
CA SER A 37 -13.20 -12.97 14.46
C SER A 37 -12.38 -12.53 15.68
N ILE A 38 -12.37 -11.23 16.01
CA ILE A 38 -11.62 -10.67 17.15
C ILE A 38 -12.53 -10.55 18.39
N CYS A 39 -13.70 -9.89 18.26
CA CYS A 39 -14.61 -9.66 19.39
C CYS A 39 -15.84 -10.59 19.42
N ALA A 40 -16.04 -11.43 18.40
CA ALA A 40 -17.22 -12.28 18.21
C ALA A 40 -18.57 -11.55 18.07
N GLU A 41 -18.59 -10.21 17.99
CA GLU A 41 -19.81 -9.44 17.74
C GLU A 41 -20.27 -9.56 16.29
N ARG A 42 -21.59 -9.50 16.08
CA ARG A 42 -22.20 -9.55 14.74
C ARG A 42 -21.98 -8.24 14.00
N PHE A 43 -21.70 -8.32 12.71
CA PHE A 43 -21.56 -7.13 11.87
C PHE A 43 -22.88 -6.40 11.62
N GLY A 44 -22.81 -5.07 11.53
CA GLY A 44 -23.85 -4.19 11.03
C GLY A 44 -23.72 -3.93 9.53
N GLU A 45 -24.77 -3.33 8.95
CA GLU A 45 -24.74 -2.91 7.55
C GLU A 45 -23.80 -1.71 7.36
N TYR A 46 -23.03 -1.74 6.28
CA TYR A 46 -22.15 -0.63 5.93
C TYR A 46 -22.95 0.58 5.46
N ASP A 47 -22.69 1.74 6.07
CA ASP A 47 -23.30 3.02 5.73
C ASP A 47 -22.21 4.04 5.37
N PRO A 48 -22.06 4.43 4.09
CA PRO A 48 -21.02 5.35 3.65
C PRO A 48 -21.21 6.78 4.19
N ASN A 49 -22.40 7.12 4.67
CA ASN A 49 -22.70 8.42 5.27
C ASN A 49 -22.60 8.39 6.80
N SER A 50 -22.28 7.24 7.39
CA SER A 50 -22.11 7.12 8.82
C SER A 50 -20.94 8.01 9.28
N PRO A 51 -21.06 8.67 10.44
CA PRO A 51 -19.90 9.21 11.14
C PRO A 51 -18.86 8.10 11.38
N ASP A 52 -17.61 8.52 11.63
CA ASP A 52 -16.46 7.65 11.84
C ASP A 52 -16.82 6.50 12.81
N PRO A 53 -16.77 5.23 12.35
CA PRO A 53 -17.15 4.09 13.17
C PRO A 53 -16.28 3.93 14.41
N VAL A 54 -15.06 4.45 14.36
CA VAL A 54 -14.11 4.37 15.47
C VAL A 54 -14.58 5.25 16.63
N ALA A 55 -15.29 6.35 16.34
CA ALA A 55 -15.75 7.31 17.34
C ALA A 55 -17.06 6.89 18.04
N ASP A 56 -17.93 6.16 17.35
CA ASP A 56 -19.24 5.76 17.87
C ASP A 56 -19.29 4.27 18.24
N HIS A 57 -19.14 3.98 19.52
CA HIS A 57 -19.23 2.61 20.08
C HIS A 57 -20.66 2.08 20.19
N THR A 58 -21.68 2.92 20.03
CA THR A 58 -23.09 2.49 20.20
C THR A 58 -23.62 1.77 18.97
N ARG A 59 -23.01 2.02 17.80
CA ARG A 59 -23.38 1.36 16.55
C ARG A 59 -22.64 0.02 16.40
N PRO A 60 -23.27 -0.98 15.76
CA PRO A 60 -22.58 -2.21 15.39
C PRO A 60 -21.45 -1.92 14.39
N GLU A 61 -20.34 -2.65 14.49
CA GLU A 61 -19.24 -2.55 13.53
C GLU A 61 -19.66 -3.13 12.19
N TRP A 62 -19.30 -2.49 11.09
CA TRP A 62 -19.39 -3.16 9.78
C TRP A 62 -18.14 -3.96 9.47
N ALA A 63 -18.33 -4.92 8.55
CA ALA A 63 -17.27 -5.77 8.05
C ALA A 63 -16.31 -5.00 7.15
N VAL A 64 -15.02 -5.21 7.37
CA VAL A 64 -13.94 -4.70 6.52
C VAL A 64 -12.93 -5.80 6.22
N ARG A 65 -12.30 -5.71 5.06
CA ARG A 65 -11.17 -6.56 4.65
C ARG A 65 -10.01 -5.69 4.21
N ILE A 66 -8.78 -6.11 4.47
CA ILE A 66 -7.60 -5.37 4.00
C ILE A 66 -7.43 -5.56 2.48
N ASP A 67 -7.19 -4.46 1.77
CA ASP A 67 -6.84 -4.48 0.35
C ASP A 67 -5.35 -4.80 0.18
N MET A 68 -5.05 -6.08 -0.02
CA MET A 68 -3.69 -6.57 -0.18
C MET A 68 -3.19 -6.48 -1.63
N ASP A 69 -4.08 -6.25 -2.60
CA ASP A 69 -3.73 -6.24 -4.03
C ASP A 69 -2.80 -5.07 -4.39
N ILE A 70 -2.81 -4.02 -3.56
CA ILE A 70 -1.95 -2.84 -3.69
C ILE A 70 -0.48 -3.19 -3.42
N TYR A 71 -0.21 -4.12 -2.50
CA TYR A 71 1.14 -4.38 -1.97
C TYR A 71 1.73 -5.74 -2.34
N GLY A 72 0.94 -6.62 -2.96
CA GLY A 72 1.40 -7.92 -3.48
C GLY A 72 2.04 -8.86 -2.45
N SER A 73 1.91 -8.58 -1.15
CA SER A 73 2.70 -9.21 -0.07
C SER A 73 1.91 -10.05 0.92
N GLY A 74 0.61 -10.30 0.68
CA GLY A 74 -0.15 -11.27 1.47
C GLY A 74 -1.41 -11.72 0.75
N ARG A 75 -1.90 -12.91 1.13
CA ARG A 75 -2.98 -13.62 0.41
C ARG A 75 -4.24 -13.82 1.24
N CYS A 76 -4.29 -13.27 2.46
CA CYS A 76 -5.39 -13.54 3.35
C CYS A 76 -6.57 -12.61 3.09
N HIS A 77 -7.78 -13.17 3.02
CA HIS A 77 -9.03 -12.42 2.83
C HIS A 77 -9.90 -12.41 4.09
N HIS A 78 -9.27 -12.49 5.27
CA HIS A 78 -9.99 -12.48 6.54
C HIS A 78 -10.72 -11.15 6.75
N VAL A 79 -11.95 -11.27 7.27
CA VAL A 79 -12.86 -10.16 7.52
C VAL A 79 -12.86 -9.83 9.01
N PHE A 80 -12.85 -8.55 9.32
CA PHE A 80 -12.80 -8.02 10.68
C PHE A 80 -13.84 -6.92 10.85
N GLY A 81 -14.12 -6.57 12.10
CA GLY A 81 -14.86 -5.36 12.43
C GLY A 81 -13.94 -4.17 12.32
N VAL A 82 -14.44 -3.05 11.80
CA VAL A 82 -13.61 -1.86 11.54
C VAL A 82 -12.91 -1.33 12.79
N ARG A 83 -13.55 -1.35 13.98
CA ARG A 83 -12.92 -0.87 15.22
C ARG A 83 -11.93 -1.90 15.74
N CYS A 84 -12.29 -3.19 15.71
CA CYS A 84 -11.38 -4.25 16.12
C CYS A 84 -10.08 -4.24 15.30
N LEU A 85 -10.20 -4.04 13.98
CA LEU A 85 -9.04 -3.89 13.10
C LEU A 85 -8.24 -2.63 13.43
N HIS A 86 -8.90 -1.50 13.71
CA HIS A 86 -8.24 -0.25 14.13
C HIS A 86 -7.42 -0.43 15.40
N LEU A 87 -8.03 -1.01 16.43
CA LEU A 87 -7.37 -1.28 17.70
C LEU A 87 -6.17 -2.21 17.52
N HIS A 88 -6.30 -3.24 16.68
CA HIS A 88 -5.20 -4.15 16.36
C HIS A 88 -4.04 -3.44 15.65
N LEU A 89 -4.33 -2.64 14.61
CA LEU A 89 -3.32 -1.85 13.89
C LEU A 89 -2.65 -0.80 14.79
N ARG A 90 -3.35 -0.28 15.81
CA ARG A 90 -2.81 0.66 16.79
C ARG A 90 -2.03 -0.02 17.91
N SER A 91 -2.16 -1.33 18.09
CA SER A 91 -1.49 -2.05 19.17
C SER A 91 0.04 -1.90 19.05
N PRO A 92 0.77 -1.73 20.16
CA PRO A 92 2.22 -1.72 20.12
C PRO A 92 2.76 -3.13 19.82
N GLY A 93 3.87 -3.22 19.09
CA GLY A 93 4.65 -4.44 18.92
C GLY A 93 4.51 -5.12 17.56
N ALA A 94 5.32 -6.15 17.32
CA ALA A 94 5.53 -6.76 15.99
C ALA A 94 4.32 -7.52 15.39
N TRP A 95 3.15 -7.43 16.03
CA TRP A 95 1.93 -8.13 15.61
C TRP A 95 0.89 -7.21 14.98
N HIS A 96 1.01 -5.89 15.13
CA HIS A 96 0.03 -4.93 14.62
C HIS A 96 -0.08 -4.94 13.09
N ASN A 97 0.91 -5.49 12.38
CA ASN A 97 0.93 -5.60 10.93
C ASN A 97 0.68 -7.02 10.41
N LYS A 98 0.23 -7.91 11.28
CA LYS A 98 -0.06 -9.30 10.94
C LYS A 98 -1.53 -9.59 11.12
N CYS A 99 -2.03 -10.51 10.31
CA CYS A 99 -3.37 -11.02 10.40
C CYS A 99 -3.61 -11.72 11.74
N PRO A 100 -4.62 -11.31 12.55
CA PRO A 100 -4.97 -12.02 13.79
C PRO A 100 -5.33 -13.50 13.56
N MET A 101 -5.83 -13.84 12.37
CA MET A 101 -6.31 -15.19 12.04
C MET A 101 -5.19 -16.11 11.52
N CYS A 102 -4.52 -15.72 10.44
CA CYS A 102 -3.49 -16.56 9.81
C CYS A 102 -2.06 -16.12 10.10
N ARG A 103 -1.85 -15.01 10.78
CA ARG A 103 -0.53 -14.41 11.06
C ARG A 103 0.27 -13.97 9.82
N ASP A 104 -0.34 -13.97 8.64
CA ASP A 104 0.25 -13.37 7.45
C ASP A 104 0.54 -11.90 7.68
N THR A 105 1.71 -11.46 7.22
CA THR A 105 2.10 -10.05 7.27
C THR A 105 1.29 -9.28 6.22
N TRP A 106 0.49 -8.31 6.66
CA TRP A 106 -0.33 -7.48 5.76
C TRP A 106 0.50 -6.43 5.01
N PHE A 107 1.42 -5.84 5.73
CA PHE A 107 2.35 -4.90 5.17
C PHE A 107 3.67 -5.22 5.81
N ALA A 108 4.70 -5.37 4.97
CA ALA A 108 6.08 -5.41 5.41
C ALA A 108 6.42 -4.03 5.98
N VAL A 109 5.90 -3.74 7.18
CA VAL A 109 6.24 -2.56 7.98
C VAL A 109 7.74 -2.56 8.04
N PHE A 110 8.34 -1.61 7.35
CA PHE A 110 9.49 -0.84 7.76
C PHE A 110 10.52 -1.57 8.64
N ALA A 111 10.80 -2.85 8.39
CA ALA A 111 11.74 -3.65 9.16
C ALA A 111 13.16 -3.09 9.02
N ASN A 112 13.32 -2.12 8.12
CA ASN A 112 14.44 -1.23 8.07
C ASN A 112 13.93 0.18 7.70
N PRO A 113 13.67 1.12 8.63
CA PRO A 113 13.34 2.51 8.28
C PRO A 113 14.40 3.14 7.36
N VAL A 114 15.61 2.56 7.32
CA VAL A 114 16.71 2.93 6.43
C VAL A 114 16.48 2.50 4.97
N ALA A 115 15.72 1.44 4.69
CA ALA A 115 15.54 0.92 3.33
C ALA A 115 14.71 1.84 2.41
N TYR A 116 13.94 2.77 2.98
CA TYR A 116 13.13 3.74 2.23
C TYR A 116 13.75 5.15 2.22
N MET A 117 14.82 5.36 3.00
CA MET A 117 15.62 6.60 2.96
C MET A 117 16.93 6.43 2.19
N LEU A 118 17.29 5.21 1.77
CA LEU A 118 18.36 5.04 0.80
C LEU A 118 17.85 5.51 -0.57
N PRO A 119 18.58 6.41 -1.25
CA PRO A 119 18.22 6.81 -2.60
C PRO A 119 18.15 5.54 -3.46
N MET A 120 17.09 5.43 -4.26
CA MET A 120 16.94 4.44 -5.33
C MET A 120 18.04 4.65 -6.38
N GLY A 121 19.28 4.31 -6.01
CA GLY A 121 20.49 4.68 -6.72
C GLY A 121 21.65 3.80 -6.26
N SER A 122 21.56 2.51 -6.55
CA SER A 122 22.65 1.59 -6.89
C SER A 122 22.27 0.13 -6.59
N VAL A 123 21.39 -0.45 -7.40
CA VAL A 123 21.55 -1.88 -7.72
C VAL A 123 22.67 -1.92 -8.77
N GLN A 124 23.91 -1.80 -8.33
CA GLN A 124 25.05 -2.22 -9.14
C GLN A 124 25.14 -3.74 -9.01
N THR A 125 24.74 -4.40 -10.09
CA THR A 125 25.54 -5.41 -10.79
C THR A 125 26.49 -6.25 -9.91
N GLU A 126 26.01 -7.39 -9.43
CA GLU A 126 26.85 -8.60 -9.35
C GLU A 126 26.17 -9.73 -10.12
N MET A 127 26.23 -9.61 -11.45
CA MET A 127 25.99 -10.71 -12.37
C MET A 127 27.22 -10.87 -13.26
N ARG A 128 28.24 -11.53 -12.70
CA ARG A 128 29.43 -12.06 -13.38
C ARG A 128 29.87 -13.22 -12.46
N THR A 129 29.84 -14.49 -12.82
CA THR A 129 30.11 -15.15 -14.10
C THR A 129 29.62 -16.60 -13.95
N ARG A 130 28.81 -17.10 -14.87
CA ARG A 130 28.69 -18.53 -15.19
C ARG A 130 28.04 -18.68 -16.56
N MET A 131 28.84 -18.39 -17.59
CA MET A 131 28.72 -19.09 -18.87
C MET A 131 29.37 -20.45 -18.66
N GLU A 132 28.61 -21.52 -18.89
CA GLU A 132 28.97 -22.58 -19.85
C GLU A 132 27.79 -23.56 -19.95
N ASP A 133 27.26 -23.59 -21.17
CA ASP A 133 26.65 -24.71 -21.88
C ASP A 133 25.46 -25.43 -21.25
N ASN A 134 24.25 -25.16 -21.79
CA ASN A 134 23.39 -26.29 -22.14
C ASN A 134 22.45 -26.01 -23.30
N ASP A 135 22.46 -26.99 -24.19
CA ASP A 135 21.85 -27.06 -25.50
C ASP A 135 20.32 -27.24 -25.44
N ALA A 136 19.70 -26.69 -26.49
CA ALA A 136 18.53 -27.15 -27.24
C ALA A 136 17.24 -27.67 -26.55
N SER A 137 16.13 -27.15 -27.11
CA SER A 137 14.74 -27.64 -27.05
C SER A 137 13.98 -27.28 -25.77
N THR A 138 12.86 -26.54 -25.79
CA THR A 138 11.61 -26.99 -26.42
C THR A 138 10.53 -25.88 -26.31
N ARG A 139 9.87 -25.59 -27.44
CA ARG A 139 8.47 -25.12 -27.64
C ARG A 139 7.96 -23.84 -26.96
N GLU A 140 7.85 -22.82 -27.82
CA GLU A 140 6.68 -21.98 -28.08
C GLU A 140 5.39 -22.34 -27.32
N SER A 141 4.96 -21.44 -26.44
CA SER A 141 3.58 -20.97 -26.30
C SER A 141 3.51 -20.01 -25.10
N ASP A 142 3.69 -18.71 -25.32
CA ASP A 142 3.16 -17.72 -24.37
C ASP A 142 2.64 -16.49 -25.11
N THR A 143 1.36 -16.57 -25.45
CA THR A 143 0.58 -15.47 -25.98
C THR A 143 0.40 -14.41 -24.90
N GLY A 144 1.27 -13.40 -24.92
CA GLY A 144 0.81 -12.01 -25.03
C GLY A 144 -0.08 -11.47 -23.90
N GLY A 145 0.24 -11.76 -22.64
CA GLY A 145 -0.31 -11.03 -21.50
C GLY A 145 0.48 -9.77 -21.18
N ARG A 146 0.64 -8.83 -22.14
CA ARG A 146 1.22 -7.50 -21.89
C ARG A 146 0.31 -6.75 -20.90
N LEU A 147 0.56 -6.94 -19.61
CA LEU A 147 -0.13 -6.23 -18.53
C LEU A 147 0.08 -4.73 -18.74
N SER A 148 -0.99 -4.05 -19.16
CA SER A 148 -0.99 -2.63 -19.47
C SER A 148 -0.56 -1.82 -18.24
N SER A 149 0.67 -1.30 -18.27
CA SER A 149 1.24 -0.38 -17.29
C SER A 149 0.36 0.85 -17.04
N ARG A 150 -0.56 1.14 -17.96
CA ARG A 150 -1.54 2.24 -17.88
C ARG A 150 -2.54 2.08 -16.72
N GLY A 151 -2.92 0.85 -16.37
CA GLY A 151 -3.85 0.60 -15.26
C GLY A 151 -3.24 0.82 -13.87
N ARG A 152 -1.93 0.63 -13.74
CA ARG A 152 -1.19 0.90 -12.49
C ARG A 152 -1.03 2.40 -12.24
N LEU A 153 -0.70 3.18 -13.29
CA LEU A 153 -0.52 4.63 -13.19
C LEU A 153 -1.79 5.37 -12.75
N HIS A 154 -2.96 4.98 -13.27
CA HIS A 154 -4.21 5.66 -12.92
C HIS A 154 -4.59 5.52 -11.44
N ARG A 155 -4.23 4.39 -10.82
CA ARG A 155 -4.48 4.12 -9.40
C ARG A 155 -3.48 4.83 -8.48
N SER A 156 -2.21 4.90 -8.87
CA SER A 156 -1.22 5.68 -8.12
C SER A 156 -1.52 7.18 -8.14
N ILE A 157 -2.07 7.72 -9.24
CA ILE A 157 -2.46 9.13 -9.32
C ILE A 157 -3.60 9.45 -8.33
N GLY A 158 -4.63 8.60 -8.26
CA GLY A 158 -5.73 8.79 -7.30
C GLY A 158 -5.26 8.77 -5.85
N PHE A 159 -4.38 7.83 -5.50
CA PHE A 159 -3.76 7.77 -4.18
C PHE A 159 -2.93 9.01 -3.85
N ILE A 160 -2.08 9.47 -4.78
CA ILE A 160 -1.27 10.68 -4.59
C ILE A 160 -2.16 11.91 -4.43
N GLN A 161 -3.20 12.07 -5.25
CA GLN A 161 -4.14 13.18 -5.13
C GLN A 161 -4.90 13.17 -3.79
N GLN A 162 -5.30 12.00 -3.30
CA GLN A 162 -5.94 11.84 -2.00
C GLN A 162 -4.95 12.22 -0.87
N MET A 163 -3.72 11.72 -0.92
CA MET A 163 -2.66 12.11 0.02
C MET A 163 -2.45 13.64 0.03
N LEU A 164 -2.23 14.23 -1.14
CA LEU A 164 -1.92 15.66 -1.27
C LEU A 164 -3.06 16.57 -0.76
N ARG A 165 -4.32 16.11 -0.79
CA ARG A 165 -5.45 16.86 -0.19
C ARG A 165 -5.54 16.73 1.32
N GLU A 166 -5.08 15.61 1.86
CA GLU A 166 -5.31 15.23 3.25
C GLU A 166 -4.15 15.64 4.17
N PHE A 167 -2.92 15.66 3.62
CA PHE A 167 -1.83 16.40 4.23
C PHE A 167 -2.04 17.89 3.92
N ASP A 168 -2.13 18.71 4.97
CA ASP A 168 -2.13 20.17 4.87
C ASP A 168 -0.72 20.61 4.46
N ILE A 169 -0.37 20.28 3.21
CA ILE A 169 0.89 20.64 2.58
C ILE A 169 0.81 22.14 2.39
N ASP A 170 1.38 22.86 3.35
CA ASP A 170 1.54 24.29 3.22
C ASP A 170 2.57 24.52 2.11
N ASP A 171 2.10 24.99 0.94
CA ASP A 171 2.94 25.40 -0.18
C ASP A 171 3.95 26.51 0.19
N ARG A 172 3.82 27.09 1.40
CA ARG A 172 4.74 28.06 1.99
C ARG A 172 5.84 27.42 2.84
N ASP A 173 5.78 26.12 3.11
CA ASP A 173 6.86 25.42 3.79
C ASP A 173 8.09 25.33 2.88
N ALA A 174 9.10 26.12 3.23
CA ALA A 174 10.35 26.20 2.48
C ALA A 174 11.08 24.85 2.44
N GLU A 175 10.96 24.00 3.47
CA GLU A 175 11.58 22.67 3.47
C GLU A 175 10.91 21.77 2.44
N MET A 176 9.57 21.79 2.39
CA MET A 176 8.83 20.97 1.44
C MET A 176 9.08 21.41 -0.01
N ARG A 177 9.11 22.72 -0.28
CA ARG A 177 9.47 23.25 -1.60
C ARG A 177 10.86 22.81 -2.04
N PHE A 178 11.83 22.83 -1.12
CA PHE A 178 13.18 22.37 -1.41
C PHE A 178 13.21 20.88 -1.79
N ARG A 179 12.50 20.03 -1.03
CA ARG A 179 12.42 18.59 -1.31
C ARG A 179 11.71 18.28 -2.63
N VAL A 180 10.64 19.01 -2.94
CA VAL A 180 9.93 18.87 -4.23
C VAL A 180 10.86 19.26 -5.38
N ALA A 181 11.57 20.38 -5.27
CA ALA A 181 12.53 20.79 -6.30
C ALA A 181 13.67 19.78 -6.49
N GLU A 182 14.16 19.17 -5.40
CA GLU A 182 15.17 18.11 -5.48
C GLU A 182 14.63 16.87 -6.20
N ALA A 183 13.39 16.47 -5.92
CA ALA A 183 12.72 15.36 -6.59
C ALA A 183 12.48 15.64 -8.08
N GLU A 184 12.06 16.86 -8.45
CA GLU A 184 11.90 17.30 -9.83
C GLU A 184 13.23 17.23 -10.60
N MET A 185 14.32 17.76 -10.03
CA MET A 185 15.66 17.66 -10.62
C MET A 185 16.16 16.22 -10.74
N ALA A 186 15.79 15.33 -9.81
CA ALA A 186 16.12 13.91 -9.90
C ALA A 186 15.34 13.22 -11.03
N LEU A 187 14.06 13.53 -11.19
CA LEU A 187 13.20 13.00 -12.24
C LEU A 187 13.68 13.43 -13.63
N GLU A 188 14.01 14.70 -13.82
CA GLU A 188 14.56 15.22 -15.08
C GLU A 188 15.87 14.54 -15.46
N ARG A 189 16.77 14.31 -14.49
CA ARG A 189 18.02 13.57 -14.72
C ARG A 189 17.78 12.12 -15.12
N ALA A 190 16.80 11.46 -14.49
CA ALA A 190 16.45 10.09 -14.83
C ALA A 190 15.83 10.01 -16.23
N TRP A 191 14.98 10.97 -16.59
CA TRP A 191 14.36 11.05 -17.91
C TRP A 191 15.40 11.28 -19.01
N ARG A 192 16.33 12.22 -18.81
CA ARG A 192 17.41 12.49 -19.78
C ARG A 192 18.27 11.25 -20.04
N ARG A 193 18.62 10.50 -18.99
CA ARG A 193 19.36 9.24 -19.14
C ARG A 193 18.59 8.18 -19.93
N LEU A 194 17.27 8.14 -19.78
CA LEU A 194 16.42 7.23 -20.56
C LEU A 194 16.36 7.64 -22.03
N GLU A 195 16.30 8.94 -22.32
CA GLU A 195 16.37 9.47 -23.70
C GLU A 195 17.72 9.15 -24.34
N GLU A 196 18.83 9.45 -23.66
CA GLU A 196 20.19 9.12 -24.11
C GLU A 196 20.34 7.62 -24.40
N ALA A 197 19.87 6.76 -23.50
CA ALA A 197 19.91 5.31 -23.70
C ALA A 197 19.03 4.83 -24.87
N ARG A 198 17.93 5.52 -25.16
CA ARG A 198 17.07 5.18 -26.30
C ARG A 198 17.72 5.57 -27.63
N GLU A 199 18.37 6.72 -27.67
CA GLU A 199 19.15 7.17 -28.84
C GLU A 199 20.32 6.21 -29.12
N GLU A 200 21.06 5.78 -28.09
CA GLU A 200 22.18 4.83 -28.24
C GLU A 200 21.74 3.45 -28.75
N ASN A 201 20.54 3.00 -28.37
CA ASN A 201 20.02 1.69 -28.80
C ASN A 201 19.46 1.68 -30.23
N GLY A 202 19.42 2.82 -30.91
CA GLY A 202 18.92 2.91 -32.28
C GLY A 202 17.45 2.50 -32.43
N GLU A 203 16.66 2.60 -31.36
CA GLU A 203 15.20 2.43 -31.40
C GLU A 203 14.53 3.71 -31.97
N ASP A 204 15.03 4.16 -33.12
CA ASP A 204 14.28 5.02 -34.03
C ASP A 204 13.51 4.10 -34.98
N ALA A 205 12.38 3.58 -34.50
CA ALA A 205 11.36 2.90 -35.29
C ALA A 205 9.95 3.19 -34.74
#